data_AF-C9KPP4-F1
#
_entry.id   AF-C9KPP4-F1
#
_cell.length_a   1.000
_cell.length_b   1.000
_cell.length_c   1.000
_cell.angle_alpha   90.00
_cell.angle_beta   90.00
_cell.angle_gamma   90.00
#
_symmetry.space_group_name_H-M   'P 1'
#
loop_
_entity.id
_entity.type
_entity.pdbx_description
1 polymer ?
#
loop_
_entity_poly.entity_id
_entity_poly.type
_entity_poly.pdbx_seq_one_letter_code
_entity_poly.pdbx_strand_id
1 'polypeptide(L)'
;MFHCSICGRALSEKEALVHQGKDGKKEIICSACFEKEVGIDYETFRYRRENAKQTFFAVLFCLGATVYAFIEKGWPYGLLGIVLTILVYLFSSRTGKPKTKEKETNQK
;
A
#
# COMPACT_ATOMS: atom_id res chain seq x y z
N MET A 1 2.58 15.43 23.79
CA MET A 1 1.24 15.43 23.14
C MET A 1 1.43 15.94 21.73
N PHE A 2 0.87 15.26 20.72
CA PHE A 2 0.95 15.71 19.34
C PHE A 2 -0.29 16.53 19.00
N HIS A 3 -0.17 17.54 18.15
CA HIS A 3 -1.33 18.30 17.68
C HIS A 3 -1.58 17.99 16.22
N CYS A 4 -2.84 17.80 15.84
CA CYS A 4 -3.21 17.64 14.45
C CYS A 4 -3.00 18.96 13.70
N SER A 5 -2.26 18.95 12.59
CA SER A 5 -2.06 20.13 11.74
C SER A 5 -3.35 20.67 11.12
N ILE A 6 -4.37 19.83 10.93
CA ILE A 6 -5.64 20.21 10.27
C ILE A 6 -6.69 20.67 11.29
N CYS A 7 -6.93 19.87 12.34
CA CYS A 7 -8.01 20.14 13.29
C CYS A 7 -7.54 20.68 14.65
N GLY A 8 -6.23 20.82 14.88
CA GLY A 8 -5.66 21.34 16.12
C GLY A 8 -5.82 20.43 17.36
N ARG A 9 -6.56 19.32 17.27
CA ARG A 9 -6.84 18.44 18.40
C ARG A 9 -5.56 17.83 18.97
N ALA A 10 -5.50 17.67 20.29
CA ALA A 10 -4.47 16.88 20.94
C ALA A 10 -4.66 15.40 20.58
N LEU A 11 -3.58 14.77 20.11
CA LEU A 11 -3.51 13.38 19.69
C LEU A 11 -2.64 12.60 20.66
N SER A 12 -3.11 11.40 21.00
CA SER A 12 -2.27 10.37 21.61
C SER A 12 -1.34 9.76 20.56
N GLU A 13 -0.22 9.17 20.99
CA GLU A 13 0.78 8.59 20.08
C GLU A 13 0.19 7.53 19.13
N LYS A 14 -0.83 6.79 19.57
CA LYS A 14 -1.53 5.78 18.75
C LYS A 14 -2.39 6.37 17.64
N GLU A 15 -2.87 7.60 17.80
CA GLU A 15 -3.72 8.28 16.83
C GLU A 15 -2.96 9.24 15.92
N ALA A 16 -1.70 9.54 16.25
CA ALA A 16 -0.87 10.46 15.51
C ALA A 16 -0.35 9.79 14.22
N LEU A 17 -0.82 10.27 13.08
CA LEU A 17 -0.41 9.77 11.77
C LEU A 17 0.52 10.77 11.08
N VAL A 18 1.66 10.30 10.60
CA VAL A 18 2.55 11.13 9.79
C VAL A 18 2.10 11.05 8.33
N HIS A 19 1.57 12.14 7.83
CA HIS A 19 1.17 12.30 6.44
C HIS A 19 2.13 13.26 5.73
N GLN A 20 2.40 13.01 4.45
CA GLN A 20 3.16 13.94 3.63
C GLN A 20 2.17 14.82 2.86
N GLY A 21 2.09 16.09 3.22
CA GLY A 21 1.19 17.05 2.60
C GLY A 21 1.57 17.35 1.15
N LYS A 22 0.70 18.11 0.45
CA LYS A 22 0.88 18.49 -0.97
C LYS A 22 2.19 19.24 -1.23
N ASP A 23 2.71 19.93 -0.22
CA ASP A 23 3.96 20.68 -0.26
C ASP A 23 5.20 19.80 0.01
N GLY A 24 5.03 18.48 0.13
CA GLY A 24 6.10 17.52 0.44
C GLY A 24 6.54 17.51 1.91
N LYS A 25 5.98 18.40 2.74
CA LYS A 25 6.27 18.49 4.19
C LYS A 25 5.57 17.37 4.96
N LYS A 26 6.25 16.85 5.99
CA LYS A 26 5.69 15.85 6.91
C LYS A 26 4.86 16.57 7.98
N GLU A 27 3.61 16.19 8.09
CA GLU A 27 2.64 16.75 9.03
C GLU A 27 2.03 15.65 9.88
N ILE A 28 1.64 15.99 11.12
CA ILE A 28 0.98 15.05 12.01
C ILE A 28 -0.52 15.30 11.92
N ILE A 29 -1.27 14.28 11.53
CA ILE A 29 -2.72 14.37 11.35
C ILE A 29 -3.45 13.25 12.06
N CYS A 30 -4.76 13.46 12.22
CA CYS A 30 -5.67 12.49 12.83
C CYS A 30 -6.21 11.50 11.79
N SER A 31 -6.67 10.30 12.20
CA SER A 31 -7.23 9.29 11.29
C SER A 31 -8.45 9.82 10.50
N ALA A 32 -9.34 10.53 11.19
CA ALA A 32 -10.49 11.17 10.55
C ALA A 32 -10.10 12.28 9.56
N CYS A 33 -8.99 12.98 9.81
CA CYS A 33 -8.46 14.04 8.96
C CYS A 33 -7.80 13.43 7.71
N PHE A 34 -7.10 12.31 7.89
CA PHE A 34 -6.54 11.52 6.80
C PHE A 34 -7.63 10.97 5.87
N GLU A 35 -8.73 10.43 6.42
CA GLU A 35 -9.85 9.92 5.63
C GLU A 35 -10.52 11.03 4.81
N LYS A 36 -10.61 12.26 5.35
CA LYS A 36 -11.14 13.42 4.64
C LYS A 36 -10.23 13.89 3.49
N GLU A 37 -8.91 13.91 3.71
CA GLU A 37 -7.96 14.42 2.71
C GLU A 37 -7.70 13.39 1.58
N VAL A 38 -7.60 12.10 1.92
CA VAL A 38 -7.24 11.01 0.98
C VAL A 38 -8.48 10.29 0.44
N GLY A 39 -9.65 10.43 1.09
CA GLY A 39 -10.89 9.78 0.68
C GLY A 39 -10.94 8.27 0.94
N ILE A 40 -9.99 7.73 1.72
CA ILE A 40 -9.93 6.32 2.12
C ILE A 40 -9.61 6.20 3.60
N ASP A 41 -10.17 5.17 4.24
CA ASP A 41 -9.86 4.85 5.62
C ASP A 41 -8.38 4.45 5.80
N TYR A 42 -7.80 4.82 6.93
CA TYR A 42 -6.38 4.59 7.21
C TYR A 42 -6.02 3.11 7.27
N GLU A 43 -6.87 2.25 7.83
CA GLU A 43 -6.59 0.81 7.89
C GLU A 43 -6.53 0.20 6.50
N THR A 44 -7.42 0.66 5.61
CA THR A 44 -7.42 0.27 4.19
C THR A 44 -6.16 0.74 3.48
N PHE A 45 -5.73 1.97 3.72
CA PHE A 45 -4.47 2.49 3.17
C PHE A 45 -3.26 1.70 3.68
N ARG A 46 -3.19 1.43 4.98
CA ARG A 46 -2.13 0.65 5.63
C ARG A 46 -2.03 -0.76 5.05
N TYR A 47 -3.16 -1.45 4.95
CA TYR A 47 -3.25 -2.78 4.35
C TYR A 47 -2.77 -2.78 2.88
N ARG A 48 -3.25 -1.84 2.05
CA ARG A 48 -2.81 -1.73 0.66
C ARG A 48 -1.31 -1.44 0.55
N ARG A 49 -0.77 -0.61 1.44
CA ARG A 49 0.64 -0.26 1.47
C ARG A 49 1.52 -1.46 1.83
N GLU A 50 1.11 -2.27 2.81
CA GLU A 50 1.83 -3.48 3.21
C GLU A 50 1.79 -4.56 2.10
N ASN A 51 0.62 -4.79 1.50
CA ASN A 51 0.48 -5.69 0.35
C ASN A 51 1.32 -5.22 -0.84
N ALA A 52 1.38 -3.91 -1.11
CA ALA A 52 2.21 -3.36 -2.17
C ALA A 52 3.69 -3.63 -1.92
N LYS A 53 4.17 -3.51 -0.68
CA LYS A 53 5.56 -3.86 -0.32
C LYS A 53 5.85 -5.35 -0.54
N GLN A 54 4.98 -6.24 -0.05
CA GLN A 54 5.16 -7.67 -0.23
C GLN A 54 5.16 -8.07 -1.71
N THR A 55 4.21 -7.54 -2.49
CA THR A 55 4.13 -7.78 -3.93
C THR A 55 5.36 -7.24 -4.65
N PHE A 56 5.86 -6.06 -4.25
CA PHE A 56 7.07 -5.47 -4.82
C PHE A 56 8.30 -6.37 -4.62
N PHE A 57 8.50 -6.90 -3.42
CA PHE A 57 9.60 -7.84 -3.16
C PHE A 57 9.45 -9.14 -3.96
N ALA A 58 8.24 -9.68 -4.07
CA ALA A 58 8.00 -10.88 -4.87
C ALA A 58 8.31 -10.67 -6.37
N VAL A 59 7.91 -9.52 -6.93
CA VAL A 59 8.21 -9.17 -8.33
C VAL A 59 9.71 -8.99 -8.54
N LEU A 60 10.41 -8.30 -7.64
CA LEU A 60 11.87 -8.15 -7.74
C LEU A 60 12.59 -9.51 -7.75
N PHE A 61 12.18 -10.43 -6.89
CA PHE A 61 12.73 -11.78 -6.87
C PHE A 61 12.48 -12.52 -8.20
N CYS A 62 11.26 -12.44 -8.73
CA CYS A 62 10.92 -13.09 -10.00
C CYS A 62 11.70 -12.48 -11.19
N LEU A 63 11.96 -11.17 -11.17
CA LEU A 63 12.80 -10.51 -12.17
C LEU A 63 14.25 -10.99 -12.08
N GLY A 64 14.81 -11.09 -10.87
CA GLY A 64 16.15 -11.65 -10.66
C GLY A 64 16.29 -13.08 -11.18
N ALA A 65 15.30 -13.94 -10.87
CA ALA A 65 15.25 -15.32 -11.37
C ALA A 65 15.13 -15.38 -12.90
N THR A 66 14.35 -14.46 -13.50
CA THR A 66 14.20 -14.35 -14.95
C THR A 66 15.51 -13.96 -15.63
N VAL A 67 16.25 -13.00 -15.06
CA VAL A 67 17.58 -12.60 -15.56
C VAL A 67 18.56 -13.77 -15.45
N TYR A 68 18.55 -14.50 -14.32
CA TYR A 68 19.39 -15.67 -14.15
C TYR A 68 19.08 -16.76 -15.19
N ALA A 69 17.80 -17.08 -15.40
CA ALA A 69 17.38 -18.08 -16.39
C ALA A 69 17.73 -17.66 -17.82
N PHE A 70 17.68 -16.36 -18.13
CA PHE A 70 18.09 -15.82 -19.42
C PHE A 70 19.59 -16.01 -19.68
N ILE A 71 20.43 -15.82 -18.65
CA ILE A 71 21.89 -16.01 -18.75
C ILE A 71 22.24 -17.49 -18.89
N GLU A 72 21.64 -18.35 -18.07
CA GLU A 72 22.03 -19.77 -17.99
C GLU A 72 21.43 -20.62 -19.12
N LYS A 73 20.17 -20.39 -19.49
CA LYS A 73 19.44 -21.21 -20.48
C LYS A 73 19.08 -20.47 -21.76
N GLY A 74 19.44 -19.19 -21.87
CA GLY A 74 19.22 -18.37 -23.05
C GLY A 74 17.84 -17.70 -23.11
N TRP A 75 17.59 -17.03 -24.23
CA TRP A 75 16.47 -16.10 -24.39
C TRP A 75 15.04 -16.66 -24.23
N PRO A 76 14.69 -17.93 -24.59
CA PRO A 76 13.31 -18.37 -24.47
C PRO A 76 12.87 -18.52 -23.00
N TYR A 77 13.80 -18.84 -22.10
CA TYR A 77 13.53 -18.97 -20.67
C TYR A 77 13.35 -17.62 -19.99
N GLY A 78 14.06 -16.57 -20.45
CA GLY A 78 13.79 -15.21 -19.99
C GLY A 78 12.42 -14.71 -20.44
N LEU A 79 12.00 -14.98 -21.68
CA LEU A 79 10.63 -14.66 -22.14
C LEU A 79 9.57 -15.35 -21.28
N LEU A 80 9.75 -16.65 -20.99
CA LEU A 80 8.86 -17.40 -20.11
C LEU A 80 8.82 -16.80 -18.69
N GLY A 81 9.97 -16.42 -18.13
CA GLY A 81 10.07 -15.77 -16.83
C GLY A 81 9.34 -14.42 -16.77
N ILE A 82 9.46 -13.59 -17.81
CA ILE A 82 8.72 -12.33 -17.92
C ILE A 82 7.21 -12.58 -17.90
N VAL A 83 6.71 -13.54 -18.69
CA VAL A 83 5.28 -13.87 -18.72
C VAL A 83 4.80 -14.31 -17.33
N LEU A 84 5.56 -15.16 -16.63
CA LEU A 84 5.25 -15.58 -15.26
C LEU A 84 5.23 -14.40 -14.27
N THR A 85 6.18 -13.48 -14.36
CA THR A 85 6.21 -12.30 -13.47
C THR A 85 4.97 -11.41 -13.65
N ILE A 86 4.52 -11.23 -14.90
CA ILE A 86 3.31 -10.45 -15.23
C ILE A 86 2.07 -11.13 -14.66
N LEU A 87 1.95 -12.46 -14.81
CA LEU A 87 0.82 -13.21 -14.26
C LEU A 87 0.74 -13.09 -12.74
N VAL A 88 1.86 -13.22 -12.02
CA VAL A 88 1.92 -13.07 -10.57
C VAL A 88 1.54 -11.64 -10.14
N TYR A 89 2.00 -10.63 -10.86
CA TYR A 89 1.66 -9.23 -10.59
C TYR A 89 0.16 -8.95 -10.78
N LEU A 90 -0.42 -9.43 -11.88
CA LEU A 90 -1.84 -9.27 -12.15
C LEU A 90 -2.70 -10.03 -11.13
N PHE A 91 -2.26 -11.21 -10.69
CA PHE A 91 -2.96 -11.97 -9.65
C PHE A 91 -2.91 -11.25 -8.29
N SER A 92 -1.74 -10.74 -7.89
CA SER A 92 -1.53 -10.03 -6.62
C SER A 92 -2.26 -8.68 -6.56
N SER A 93 -2.41 -8.00 -7.70
CA SER A 93 -3.17 -6.75 -7.78
C SER A 93 -4.69 -6.96 -7.73
N ARG A 94 -5.19 -8.11 -8.22
CA ARG A 94 -6.63 -8.45 -8.20
C ARG A 94 -7.15 -8.81 -6.81
N THR A 95 -6.32 -9.34 -5.92
CA THR A 95 -6.70 -9.73 -4.54
C THR A 95 -6.79 -8.55 -3.56
N GLY A 96 -6.34 -7.35 -3.95
CA GLY A 96 -6.30 -6.17 -3.10
C GLY A 96 -7.58 -5.34 -2.98
N LYS A 97 -8.76 -5.81 -3.44
CA LYS A 97 -10.01 -5.05 -3.25
C LYS A 97 -10.41 -5.09 -1.78
N PRO A 98 -10.36 -3.96 -1.04
CA PRO A 98 -10.85 -3.95 0.33
C PRO A 98 -12.36 -4.21 0.31
N LYS A 99 -12.81 -5.09 1.21
CA LYS A 99 -14.22 -5.16 1.59
C LYS A 99 -14.55 -3.82 2.23
N THR A 100 -15.27 -2.96 1.51
CA THR A 100 -15.88 -1.76 2.11
C THR A 100 -16.69 -2.26 3.30
N LYS A 101 -16.26 -1.95 4.53
CA LYS A 101 -17.06 -2.18 5.71
C LYS A 101 -18.22 -1.19 5.63
N GLU A 102 -19.41 -1.70 5.30
CA GLU A 102 -20.65 -0.99 5.52
C GLU A 102 -20.67 -0.59 6.99
N LYS A 103 -20.66 0.73 7.25
CA LYS A 103 -20.72 1.27 8.61
C LYS A 103 -22.11 0.90 9.15
N GLU A 104 -22.22 -0.21 9.89
CA GLU A 104 -23.39 -0.48 10.74
C GLU A 104 -23.45 0.62 11.79
N THR A 105 -24.17 1.69 11.44
CA THR A 105 -24.71 2.64 12.39
C THR A 105 -25.87 1.92 13.06
N ASN A 106 -25.67 1.44 14.30
CA ASN A 106 -26.77 1.44 15.25
C ASN A 106 -26.23 1.61 16.67
N GLN A 107 -26.23 2.87 17.07
CA GLN A 107 -26.26 3.34 18.43
C GLN A 107 -27.73 3.29 18.88
N LYS A 108 -28.10 2.36 19.76
CA LYS A 108 -29.00 2.62 20.90
C LYS A 108 -28.99 1.48 21.91
#